data_AF-A0A8A2HC21-F1
#
_entry.id   AF-A0A8A2HC21-F1
#
_cell.length_a   1.000
_cell.length_b   1.000
_cell.length_c   1.000
_cell.angle_alpha   90.00
_cell.angle_beta   90.00
_cell.angle_gamma   90.00
#
_symmetry.space_group_name_H-M   'P 1'
#
loop_
_entity.id
_entity.type
_entity.pdbx_description
1 polymer ?
#
loop_
_entity_poly.entity_id
_entity_poly.type
_entity_poly.pdbx_seq_one_letter_code
_entity_poly.pdbx_strand_id
1 'polypeptide(L)'
;YIGFGTVFKSLFPIKDFSGASMLEFVSYEFEPPKFDVEECRQRDLTYAAPLKVTLRLIVFDIDEDTGAKSVKDIKEQNVYMGDMPLMTDNGTFIVNGTERVIVSQMHRSPGVFFDHDKGKSHSSGKLLFAARVIPYRGSWLDIEFDAKDIVHARIDRRRKIPVTSLLMALGMDGEEILDTFYTKSLYQRDGEGWRVPFQPDALKGQKTLADMIDADTGEVVVETGKKLTPRLLRQLQDKGLKALKATDDDLYGNYLAEDVVNIETGEIYLEAGDEIDKKTLPVFLSAGFHQIPVLDIDHI
;
A
#
# COMPACT_ATOMS: atom_id res chain seq x y z
N TYR A 1 -27.57 9.34 -5.62
CA TYR A 1 -28.72 8.76 -4.91
C TYR A 1 -28.22 8.00 -3.69
N ILE A 2 -28.61 8.44 -2.49
CA ILE A 2 -28.18 7.90 -1.19
C ILE A 2 -29.45 7.40 -0.47
N GLY A 3 -29.41 6.22 0.16
CA GLY A 3 -30.54 5.65 0.90
C GLY A 3 -30.74 4.16 0.68
N PHE A 4 -31.92 3.65 1.04
CA PHE A 4 -32.28 2.22 0.98
C PHE A 4 -32.04 1.59 -0.39
N GLY A 5 -32.40 2.27 -1.49
CA GLY A 5 -32.19 1.74 -2.84
C GLY A 5 -30.71 1.45 -3.16
N THR A 6 -29.79 2.28 -2.68
CA THR A 6 -28.34 2.05 -2.89
C THR A 6 -27.84 0.88 -2.04
N VAL A 7 -28.34 0.76 -0.80
CA VAL A 7 -27.99 -0.36 0.09
C VAL A 7 -28.47 -1.68 -0.51
N PHE A 8 -29.72 -1.76 -0.96
CA PHE A 8 -30.24 -2.99 -1.58
C PHE A 8 -29.47 -3.34 -2.86
N LYS A 9 -29.20 -2.36 -3.74
CA LYS A 9 -28.39 -2.60 -4.95
C LYS A 9 -26.94 -3.01 -4.66
N SER A 10 -26.39 -2.69 -3.49
CA SER A 10 -25.05 -3.12 -3.10
C SER A 10 -24.98 -4.58 -2.62
N LEU A 11 -26.12 -5.14 -2.20
CA LEU A 11 -26.23 -6.51 -1.69
C LEU A 11 -26.80 -7.46 -2.75
N PHE A 12 -27.70 -6.98 -3.60
CA PHE A 12 -28.37 -7.76 -4.62
C PHE A 12 -27.74 -7.54 -6.00
N PRO A 13 -27.72 -8.56 -6.88
CA PRO A 13 -28.36 -9.87 -6.71
C PRO A 13 -27.55 -10.82 -5.81
N ILE A 14 -28.26 -11.63 -5.02
CA ILE A 14 -27.67 -12.71 -4.23
C ILE A 14 -27.80 -13.99 -5.02
N LYS A 15 -26.68 -14.68 -5.25
CA LYS A 15 -26.65 -15.98 -5.95
C LYS A 15 -26.37 -17.09 -4.96
N ASP A 16 -26.98 -18.25 -5.16
CA ASP A 16 -26.59 -19.45 -4.43
C ASP A 16 -25.23 -19.98 -4.91
N PHE A 17 -24.64 -20.88 -4.11
CA PHE A 17 -23.30 -21.40 -4.37
C PHE A 17 -23.20 -22.20 -5.68
N SER A 18 -24.25 -22.95 -6.04
CA SER A 18 -24.34 -23.70 -7.29
C SER A 18 -24.69 -22.82 -8.49
N GLY A 19 -25.14 -21.58 -8.27
CA GLY A 19 -25.66 -20.70 -9.31
C GLY A 19 -26.97 -21.19 -9.93
N ALA A 20 -27.70 -22.08 -9.25
CA ALA A 20 -29.02 -22.60 -9.65
C ALA A 20 -30.15 -21.66 -9.24
N SER A 21 -29.91 -20.73 -8.33
CA SER A 21 -30.91 -19.75 -7.88
C SER A 21 -30.29 -18.37 -7.71
N MET A 22 -31.07 -17.34 -8.03
CA MET A 22 -30.69 -15.95 -7.86
C MET A 22 -31.85 -15.14 -7.30
N LEU A 23 -31.57 -14.36 -6.26
CA LEU A 23 -32.52 -13.42 -5.67
C LEU A 23 -32.15 -12.02 -6.13
N GLU A 24 -33.09 -11.31 -6.75
CA GLU A 24 -32.96 -9.94 -7.23
C GLU A 24 -33.80 -8.97 -6.41
N PHE A 25 -33.29 -7.75 -6.26
CA PHE A 25 -34.03 -6.62 -5.73
C PHE A 25 -34.72 -5.89 -6.88
N VAL A 26 -36.05 -5.74 -6.78
CA VAL A 26 -36.86 -5.04 -7.80
C VAL A 26 -37.16 -3.60 -7.33
N SER A 27 -37.82 -3.48 -6.18
CA SER A 27 -38.24 -2.19 -5.62
C SER A 27 -38.44 -2.29 -4.10
N TYR A 28 -38.60 -1.14 -3.45
CA TYR A 28 -39.06 -1.07 -2.06
C TYR A 28 -40.13 0.01 -1.93
N GLU A 29 -41.00 -0.16 -0.95
CA GLU A 29 -42.03 0.81 -0.59
C GLU A 29 -42.21 0.85 0.94
N PHE A 30 -42.58 2.01 1.45
CA PHE A 30 -43.02 2.17 2.82
C PHE A 30 -44.54 2.21 2.84
N GLU A 31 -45.15 1.34 3.64
CA GLU A 31 -46.57 1.49 3.94
C GLU A 31 -46.78 2.66 4.91
N PRO A 32 -47.97 3.27 4.94
CA PRO A 32 -48.29 4.28 5.94
C PRO A 32 -48.08 3.75 7.37
N PRO A 33 -47.62 4.61 8.30
CA PRO A 33 -47.51 4.23 9.70
C PRO A 33 -48.89 3.83 10.23
N LYS A 34 -48.92 2.80 11.08
CA LYS A 34 -50.19 2.26 11.63
C LYS A 34 -50.88 3.22 12.60
N PHE A 35 -50.09 4.08 13.24
CA PHE A 35 -50.52 5.03 14.26
C PHE A 35 -49.82 6.36 13.99
N ASP A 36 -50.48 7.46 14.34
CA ASP A 36 -49.88 8.79 14.26
C ASP A 36 -48.95 9.08 15.46
N VAL A 37 -48.33 10.26 15.44
CA VAL A 37 -47.36 10.69 16.46
C VAL A 37 -47.99 10.83 17.84
N GLU A 38 -49.24 11.31 17.94
CA GLU A 38 -49.92 11.52 19.22
C GLU A 38 -50.32 10.19 19.86
N GLU A 39 -50.85 9.29 19.06
CA GLU A 39 -51.22 7.95 19.49
C GLU A 39 -49.98 7.16 19.94
N CYS A 40 -48.86 7.26 19.20
CA CYS A 40 -47.62 6.61 19.61
C CYS A 40 -47.10 7.12 20.96
N ARG A 41 -47.24 8.42 21.25
CA ARG A 41 -46.88 9.00 22.55
C ARG A 41 -47.78 8.52 23.69
N GLN A 42 -49.09 8.48 23.47
CA GLN A 42 -50.05 8.09 24.52
C GLN A 42 -50.00 6.59 24.85
N ARG A 43 -49.67 5.75 23.86
CA ARG A 43 -49.70 4.28 23.98
C ARG A 43 -48.31 3.65 24.16
N ASP A 44 -47.28 4.46 24.39
CA ASP A 44 -45.88 4.02 24.49
C ASP A 44 -45.38 3.20 23.29
N LEU A 45 -45.81 3.57 22.07
CA LEU A 45 -45.44 2.90 20.81
C LEU A 45 -44.32 3.66 20.09
N THR A 46 -43.68 3.01 19.11
CA THR A 46 -42.71 3.63 18.21
C THR A 46 -43.41 4.12 16.94
N TYR A 47 -43.18 5.38 16.55
CA TYR A 47 -43.70 5.93 15.30
C TYR A 47 -42.87 5.41 14.14
N ALA A 48 -43.40 4.44 13.39
CA ALA A 48 -42.68 3.72 12.34
C ALA A 48 -43.61 3.30 11.19
N ALA A 49 -43.02 3.13 10.01
CA ALA A 49 -43.67 2.64 8.81
C ALA A 49 -43.16 1.23 8.43
N PRO A 50 -44.05 0.30 8.07
CA PRO A 50 -43.63 -1.00 7.52
C PRO A 50 -42.84 -0.84 6.23
N LEU A 51 -41.63 -1.40 6.17
CA LEU A 51 -40.86 -1.49 4.93
C LEU A 51 -41.21 -2.80 4.20
N LYS A 52 -41.75 -2.69 3.00
CA LYS A 52 -41.94 -3.81 2.08
C LYS A 52 -40.93 -3.73 0.95
N VAL A 53 -40.33 -4.87 0.61
CA VAL A 53 -39.36 -4.99 -0.47
C VAL A 53 -39.84 -6.05 -1.45
N THR A 54 -39.93 -5.66 -2.72
CA THR A 54 -40.26 -6.56 -3.82
C THR A 54 -38.99 -7.28 -4.25
N LEU A 55 -38.97 -8.59 -4.00
CA LEU A 55 -37.86 -9.46 -4.36
C LEU A 55 -38.30 -10.45 -5.44
N ARG A 56 -37.39 -10.77 -6.35
CA ARG A 56 -37.61 -11.75 -7.40
C ARG A 56 -36.63 -12.90 -7.27
N LEU A 57 -37.14 -14.09 -7.02
CA LEU A 57 -36.39 -15.34 -7.05
C LEU A 57 -36.45 -15.93 -8.46
N ILE A 58 -35.30 -16.08 -9.09
CA ILE A 58 -35.11 -16.74 -10.38
C ILE A 58 -34.44 -18.09 -10.10
N VAL A 59 -35.08 -19.17 -10.54
CA VAL A 59 -34.53 -20.52 -10.48
C VAL A 59 -34.10 -20.92 -11.89
N PHE A 60 -32.88 -21.42 -12.02
CA PHE A 60 -32.30 -21.88 -13.26
C PHE A 60 -32.35 -23.41 -13.33
N ASP A 61 -32.54 -23.94 -14.53
CA ASP A 61 -32.20 -25.31 -14.86
C ASP A 61 -30.80 -25.31 -15.47
N ILE A 62 -29.91 -26.13 -14.92
CA ILE A 62 -28.52 -26.23 -15.35
C ILE A 62 -28.35 -27.62 -15.94
N ASP A 63 -28.10 -27.67 -17.24
CA ASP A 63 -27.79 -28.92 -17.93
C ASP A 63 -26.41 -29.42 -17.48
N GLU A 64 -26.35 -30.64 -16.92
CA GLU A 64 -25.14 -31.20 -16.31
C GLU A 64 -24.03 -31.50 -17.34
N ASP A 65 -24.40 -31.77 -18.60
CA ASP A 65 -23.47 -32.14 -19.67
C ASP A 65 -22.89 -30.92 -20.39
N THR A 66 -23.68 -29.87 -20.56
CA THR A 66 -23.31 -28.67 -21.34
C THR A 66 -23.05 -27.43 -20.49
N GLY A 67 -23.48 -27.43 -19.22
CA GLY A 67 -23.43 -26.27 -18.33
C GLY A 67 -24.35 -25.11 -18.76
N ALA A 68 -25.24 -25.34 -19.74
CA ALA A 68 -26.16 -24.33 -20.24
C ALA A 68 -27.19 -23.97 -19.15
N LYS A 69 -27.36 -22.67 -18.91
CA LYS A 69 -28.34 -22.14 -17.94
C LYS A 69 -29.60 -21.69 -18.66
N SER A 70 -30.74 -22.26 -18.30
CA SER A 70 -32.06 -21.79 -18.75
C SER A 70 -32.91 -21.38 -17.55
N VAL A 71 -33.83 -20.44 -17.73
CA VAL A 71 -34.72 -20.01 -16.65
C VAL A 71 -35.81 -21.07 -16.49
N LYS A 72 -35.88 -21.67 -15.30
CA LYS A 72 -36.90 -22.67 -14.94
C LYS A 72 -38.15 -22.02 -14.37
N ASP A 73 -37.97 -21.08 -13.45
CA ASP A 73 -39.08 -20.43 -12.75
C ASP A 73 -38.68 -19.03 -12.29
N ILE A 74 -39.66 -18.13 -12.21
CA ILE A 74 -39.51 -16.79 -11.68
C ILE A 74 -40.67 -16.53 -10.71
N LYS A 75 -40.33 -16.27 -9.44
CA LYS A 75 -41.29 -15.87 -8.41
C LYS A 75 -40.96 -14.49 -7.90
N GLU A 76 -41.90 -13.56 -8.02
CA GLU A 76 -41.79 -12.22 -7.47
C GLU A 76 -42.76 -12.06 -6.30
N GLN A 77 -42.27 -11.53 -5.18
CA GLN A 77 -43.07 -11.37 -3.97
C GLN A 77 -42.65 -10.14 -3.15
N ASN A 78 -43.65 -9.48 -2.57
CA ASN A 78 -43.44 -8.42 -1.59
C ASN A 78 -43.19 -9.04 -0.21
N VAL A 79 -42.00 -8.80 0.32
CA VAL A 79 -41.55 -9.31 1.62
C VAL A 79 -41.51 -8.15 2.62
N TYR A 80 -42.10 -8.35 3.79
CA TYR A 80 -41.99 -7.41 4.90
C TYR A 80 -40.60 -7.51 5.54
N MET A 81 -39.88 -6.40 5.60
CA MET A 81 -38.49 -6.31 6.06
C MET A 81 -38.35 -5.68 7.46
N GLY A 82 -39.46 -5.34 8.10
CA GLY A 82 -39.47 -4.69 9.41
C GLY A 82 -40.07 -3.28 9.38
N ASP A 83 -40.35 -2.74 10.56
CA ASP A 83 -40.84 -1.38 10.74
C ASP A 83 -39.65 -0.42 10.87
N MET A 84 -39.64 0.65 10.07
CA MET A 84 -38.60 1.69 10.09
C MET A 84 -39.11 2.93 10.82
N PRO A 85 -38.42 3.38 11.89
CA PRO A 85 -38.78 4.62 12.59
C PRO A 85 -38.82 5.80 11.64
N LEU A 86 -39.90 6.57 11.68
CA LEU A 86 -40.07 7.77 10.88
C LEU A 86 -39.73 9.02 11.69
N MET A 87 -39.16 10.00 11.00
CA MET A 87 -38.90 11.31 11.56
C MET A 87 -40.20 12.12 11.60
N THR A 88 -40.43 12.83 12.70
CA THR A 88 -41.52 13.80 12.82
C THR A 88 -41.17 15.09 12.08
N ASP A 89 -42.16 15.97 11.88
CA ASP A 89 -41.93 17.30 11.28
C ASP A 89 -40.98 18.19 12.08
N ASN A 90 -40.75 17.87 13.37
CA ASN A 90 -39.82 18.57 14.25
C ASN A 90 -38.39 18.01 14.20
N GLY A 91 -38.11 17.01 13.36
CA GLY A 91 -36.79 16.38 13.25
C GLY A 91 -36.46 15.40 14.39
N THR A 92 -37.49 14.90 15.08
CA THR A 92 -37.36 13.95 16.20
C THR A 92 -37.90 12.56 15.82
N PHE A 93 -37.68 11.57 16.67
CA PHE A 93 -38.22 10.22 16.52
C PHE A 93 -38.99 9.85 17.79
N ILE A 94 -40.14 9.18 17.65
CA ILE A 94 -40.85 8.61 18.80
C ILE A 94 -40.45 7.14 18.94
N VAL A 95 -39.78 6.79 20.04
CA VAL A 95 -39.35 5.42 20.34
C VAL A 95 -39.91 5.04 21.70
N ASN A 96 -40.82 4.07 21.72
CA ASN A 96 -41.56 3.62 22.90
C ASN A 96 -42.20 4.81 23.65
N GLY A 97 -43.02 5.61 22.96
CA GLY A 97 -43.71 6.79 23.49
C GLY A 97 -42.83 8.01 23.74
N THR A 98 -41.52 7.84 23.82
CA THR A 98 -40.58 8.90 24.16
C THR A 98 -39.98 9.56 22.93
N GLU A 99 -39.93 10.88 22.93
CA GLU A 99 -39.29 11.65 21.88
C GLU A 99 -37.77 11.64 22.01
N ARG A 100 -37.07 11.34 20.91
CA ARG A 100 -35.62 11.21 20.83
C ARG A 100 -35.07 12.01 19.66
N VAL A 101 -33.83 12.46 19.80
CA VAL A 101 -33.07 13.14 18.75
C VAL A 101 -31.81 12.34 18.45
N ILE A 102 -31.47 12.22 17.17
CA ILE A 102 -30.20 11.63 16.74
C ILE A 102 -29.17 12.76 16.62
N VAL A 103 -28.10 12.66 17.40
CA VAL A 103 -27.00 13.63 17.36
C VAL A 103 -26.04 13.29 16.23
N SER A 104 -25.67 14.29 15.44
CA SER A 104 -24.65 14.12 14.40
C SER A 104 -23.30 13.79 15.02
N GLN A 105 -22.71 12.67 14.60
CA GLN A 105 -21.38 12.27 15.07
C GLN A 105 -20.28 12.97 14.26
N MET A 106 -19.23 13.40 14.95
CA MET A 106 -17.99 13.87 14.33
C MET A 106 -16.96 12.75 14.39
N HIS A 107 -16.55 12.24 13.23
CA HIS A 107 -15.49 11.23 13.11
C HIS A 107 -14.47 11.65 12.06
N ARG A 108 -13.29 11.03 12.08
CA ARG A 108 -12.27 11.26 11.04
C ARG A 108 -12.82 10.77 9.70
N SER A 109 -12.61 11.56 8.65
CA SER A 109 -12.95 11.14 7.30
C SER A 109 -12.10 9.93 6.88
N PRO A 110 -12.62 9.05 6.02
CA PRO A 110 -11.78 8.09 5.33
C PRO A 110 -10.67 8.78 4.55
N GLY A 111 -9.50 8.17 4.47
CA GLY A 111 -8.34 8.72 3.76
C GLY A 111 -7.00 8.31 4.37
N VAL A 112 -5.94 8.93 3.86
CA VAL A 112 -4.56 8.73 4.32
C VAL A 112 -4.14 9.93 5.16
N PHE A 113 -3.62 9.66 6.35
CA PHE A 113 -3.16 10.65 7.31
C PHE A 113 -1.68 10.45 7.59
N PHE A 114 -0.90 11.52 7.48
CA PHE A 114 0.51 11.53 7.88
C PHE A 114 0.65 12.29 9.19
N ASP A 115 1.36 11.71 10.15
CA ASP A 115 1.59 12.31 11.47
C ASP A 115 2.98 11.92 11.98
N HIS A 116 3.42 12.57 13.05
CA HIS A 116 4.62 12.17 13.77
C HIS A 116 4.41 12.28 15.28
N ASP A 117 5.14 11.49 16.04
CA ASP A 117 4.99 11.39 17.49
C ASP A 117 5.48 12.63 18.28
N LYS A 118 5.93 13.67 17.58
CA LYS A 118 6.55 14.89 18.14
C LYS A 118 7.74 14.60 19.07
N GLY A 119 8.47 13.50 18.82
CA GLY A 119 9.66 13.11 19.58
C GLY A 119 9.35 12.60 20.99
N LYS A 120 8.10 12.23 21.27
CA LYS A 120 7.67 11.77 22.61
C LYS A 120 7.94 10.30 22.87
N SER A 121 8.05 9.47 21.83
CA SER A 121 8.08 8.01 21.98
C SER A 121 9.49 7.46 22.19
N HIS A 122 10.52 8.19 21.79
CA HIS A 122 11.92 7.78 21.94
C HIS A 122 12.72 8.83 22.69
N SER A 123 13.59 8.40 23.60
CA SER A 123 14.38 9.28 24.48
C SER A 123 15.34 10.19 23.73
N SER A 124 15.73 9.83 22.49
CA SER A 124 16.55 10.69 21.63
C SER A 124 15.83 11.93 21.12
N GLY A 125 14.50 12.03 21.29
CA GLY A 125 13.69 13.09 20.71
C GLY A 125 13.51 13.00 19.20
N LYS A 126 14.00 11.92 18.56
CA LYS A 126 13.83 11.66 17.13
C LYS A 126 12.35 11.60 16.78
N LEU A 127 11.96 12.29 15.71
CA LEU A 127 10.58 12.26 15.23
C LEU A 127 10.31 10.93 14.55
N LEU A 128 9.31 10.20 15.01
CA LEU A 128 8.84 8.97 14.38
C LEU A 128 7.62 9.29 13.52
N PHE A 129 7.78 9.19 12.21
CA PHE A 129 6.72 9.41 11.23
C PHE A 129 5.83 8.18 11.09
N ALA A 130 4.55 8.41 10.85
CA ALA A 130 3.59 7.36 10.55
C ALA A 130 2.59 7.83 9.49
N ALA A 131 2.16 6.90 8.64
CA ALA A 131 1.04 7.02 7.73
C ALA A 131 -0.08 6.09 8.20
N ARG A 132 -1.32 6.58 8.22
CA ARG A 132 -2.51 5.81 8.60
C ARG A 132 -3.55 5.88 7.51
N VAL A 133 -3.96 4.72 7.01
CA VAL A 133 -5.05 4.57 6.04
C VAL A 133 -6.32 4.18 6.80
N ILE A 134 -7.30 5.09 6.80
CA ILE A 134 -8.61 4.90 7.41
C ILE A 134 -9.61 4.61 6.28
N PRO A 135 -10.12 3.37 6.15
CA PRO A 135 -11.15 3.08 5.16
C PRO A 135 -12.52 3.56 5.64
N TYR A 136 -13.47 3.70 4.71
CA TYR A 136 -14.88 3.92 5.07
C TYR A 136 -15.47 2.69 5.79
N ARG A 137 -15.06 1.49 5.39
CA ARG A 137 -15.42 0.22 6.01
C ARG A 137 -14.24 -0.75 5.89
N GLY A 138 -13.93 -1.47 6.96
CA GLY A 138 -12.87 -2.49 6.97
C GLY A 138 -11.73 -2.15 7.92
N SER A 139 -10.64 -2.90 7.78
CA SER A 139 -9.48 -2.84 8.65
C SER A 139 -8.62 -1.60 8.41
N TRP A 140 -8.07 -1.03 9.47
CA TRP A 140 -7.14 0.09 9.38
C TRP A 140 -5.73 -0.40 9.08
N LEU A 141 -4.99 0.32 8.25
CA LEU A 141 -3.58 0.06 7.97
C LEU A 141 -2.73 1.22 8.46
N ASP A 142 -1.81 0.92 9.37
CA ASP A 142 -0.81 1.85 9.88
C ASP A 142 0.57 1.45 9.34
N ILE A 143 1.33 2.41 8.82
CA ILE A 143 2.73 2.29 8.43
C ILE A 143 3.52 3.25 9.32
N GLU A 144 4.52 2.78 10.03
CA GLU A 144 5.26 3.59 11.01
C GLU A 144 6.76 3.28 11.00
N PHE A 145 7.56 4.32 11.21
CA PHE A 145 8.99 4.19 11.47
C PHE A 145 9.23 3.84 12.94
N ASP A 146 10.25 3.03 13.19
CA ASP A 146 10.81 2.86 14.53
C ASP A 146 12.04 3.74 14.76
N ALA A 147 12.63 3.65 15.96
CA ALA A 147 13.81 4.46 16.29
C ALA A 147 15.06 4.13 15.45
N LYS A 148 15.11 2.93 14.86
CA LYS A 148 16.20 2.41 14.04
C LYS A 148 15.95 2.63 12.53
N ASP A 149 14.98 3.46 12.17
CA ASP A 149 14.55 3.71 10.78
C ASP A 149 13.99 2.49 10.05
N ILE A 150 13.55 1.46 10.78
CA ILE A 150 12.90 0.30 10.19
C ILE A 150 11.40 0.61 10.02
N VAL A 151 10.92 0.44 8.79
CA VAL A 151 9.51 0.65 8.45
C VAL A 151 8.69 -0.59 8.78
N HIS A 152 7.64 -0.38 9.56
CA HIS A 152 6.73 -1.42 10.00
C HIS A 152 5.31 -1.16 9.51
N ALA A 153 4.57 -2.22 9.20
CA ALA A 153 3.14 -2.19 8.98
C ALA A 153 2.38 -2.76 10.20
N ARG A 154 1.15 -2.30 10.38
CA ARG A 154 0.25 -2.78 11.43
C ARG A 154 -1.19 -2.72 10.96
N ILE A 155 -1.88 -3.86 11.00
CA ILE A 155 -3.29 -3.99 10.60
C ILE A 155 -4.14 -4.02 11.87
N ASP A 156 -5.20 -3.21 11.93
CA ASP A 156 -6.13 -3.09 13.06
C ASP A 156 -5.46 -2.90 14.42
N ARG A 157 -4.38 -2.11 14.44
CA ARG A 157 -3.58 -1.85 15.64
C ARG A 157 -3.03 -3.10 16.35
N ARG A 158 -2.88 -4.22 15.63
CA ARG A 158 -2.32 -5.48 16.15
C ARG A 158 -0.77 -5.43 16.21
N ARG A 159 -0.11 -6.59 16.15
CA ARG A 159 1.36 -6.70 16.18
C ARG A 159 1.97 -5.96 14.99
N LYS A 160 3.15 -5.38 15.21
CA LYS A 160 3.98 -4.85 14.11
C LYS A 160 4.52 -6.00 13.28
N ILE A 161 4.58 -5.80 11.97
CA ILE A 161 5.29 -6.65 11.02
C ILE A 161 6.21 -5.76 10.18
N PRO A 162 7.34 -6.27 9.66
CA PRO A 162 8.11 -5.54 8.65
C PRO A 162 7.21 -5.16 7.47
N VAL A 163 7.37 -3.94 6.94
CA VAL A 163 6.55 -3.50 5.79
C VAL A 163 6.79 -4.38 4.56
N THR A 164 8.00 -4.92 4.40
CA THR A 164 8.36 -5.85 3.34
C THR A 164 7.51 -7.12 3.37
N SER A 165 7.15 -7.63 4.55
CA SER A 165 6.23 -8.78 4.67
C SER A 165 4.84 -8.48 4.12
N LEU A 166 4.36 -7.24 4.24
CA LEU A 166 3.09 -6.83 3.63
C LEU A 166 3.22 -6.74 2.11
N LEU A 167 4.32 -6.18 1.59
CA LEU A 167 4.56 -6.07 0.16
C LEU A 167 4.70 -7.46 -0.51
N MET A 168 5.42 -8.37 0.14
CA MET A 168 5.51 -9.77 -0.31
C MET A 168 4.15 -10.47 -0.31
N ALA A 169 3.30 -10.22 0.69
CA ALA A 169 1.94 -10.74 0.69
C ALA A 169 1.04 -10.15 -0.41
N LEU A 170 1.39 -8.98 -0.95
CA LEU A 170 0.74 -8.38 -2.12
C LEU A 170 1.30 -8.92 -3.45
N GLY A 171 2.32 -9.78 -3.40
CA GLY A 171 2.87 -10.48 -4.54
C GLY A 171 4.20 -9.92 -5.06
N MET A 172 4.83 -8.97 -4.35
CA MET A 172 6.14 -8.46 -4.75
C MET A 172 7.27 -9.36 -4.24
N ASP A 173 8.30 -9.59 -5.04
CA ASP A 173 9.53 -10.23 -4.55
C ASP A 173 10.54 -9.21 -4.00
N GLY A 174 11.72 -9.68 -3.56
CA GLY A 174 12.75 -8.83 -2.98
C GLY A 174 13.29 -7.79 -3.97
N GLU A 175 13.53 -8.20 -5.21
CA GLU A 175 14.07 -7.34 -6.27
C GLU A 175 13.05 -6.28 -6.69
N GLU A 176 11.78 -6.66 -6.89
CA GLU A 176 10.70 -5.73 -7.21
C GLU A 176 10.49 -4.68 -6.10
N ILE A 177 10.61 -5.08 -4.83
CA ILE A 177 10.56 -4.15 -3.71
C ILE A 177 11.70 -3.14 -3.81
N LEU A 178 12.93 -3.61 -4.03
CA LEU A 178 14.10 -2.74 -4.12
C LEU A 178 14.01 -1.79 -5.32
N ASP A 179 13.66 -2.29 -6.51
CA ASP A 179 13.51 -1.50 -7.74
C ASP A 179 12.39 -0.46 -7.65
N THR A 180 11.36 -0.73 -6.83
CA THR A 180 10.27 0.23 -6.56
C THR A 180 10.73 1.43 -5.71
N PHE A 181 11.64 1.22 -4.76
CA PHE A 181 12.01 2.24 -3.76
C PHE A 181 13.40 2.86 -3.95
N TYR A 182 14.27 2.22 -4.72
CA TYR A 182 15.65 2.65 -4.94
C TYR A 182 15.95 2.77 -6.43
N THR A 183 16.82 3.72 -6.76
CA THR A 183 17.52 3.67 -8.05
C THR A 183 18.76 2.78 -7.92
N LYS A 184 19.28 2.34 -9.06
CA LYS A 184 20.49 1.52 -9.11
C LYS A 184 21.49 2.02 -10.12
N SER A 185 22.75 1.81 -9.80
CA SER A 185 23.90 2.12 -10.63
C SER A 185 24.62 0.85 -11.05
N LEU A 186 25.02 0.78 -12.32
CA LEU A 186 25.76 -0.36 -12.84
C LEU A 186 27.27 -0.12 -12.74
N TYR A 187 27.93 -0.89 -11.88
CA TYR A 187 29.36 -0.80 -11.67
C TYR A 187 30.05 -1.83 -12.56
N GLN A 188 30.96 -1.40 -13.43
CA GLN A 188 31.58 -2.29 -14.42
C GLN A 188 33.04 -2.57 -14.06
N ARG A 189 33.47 -3.82 -14.12
CA ARG A 189 34.86 -4.19 -13.87
C ARG A 189 35.76 -3.58 -14.95
N ASP A 190 36.85 -2.94 -14.54
CA ASP A 190 37.86 -2.37 -15.42
C ASP A 190 39.28 -2.69 -14.88
N GLY A 191 39.84 -3.79 -15.38
CA GLY A 191 41.10 -4.36 -14.88
C GLY A 191 41.00 -4.78 -13.41
N GLU A 192 41.85 -4.18 -12.58
CA GLU A 192 41.87 -4.41 -11.12
C GLU A 192 40.87 -3.53 -10.36
N GLY A 193 40.22 -2.57 -11.02
CA GLY A 193 39.26 -1.66 -10.40
C GLY A 193 37.87 -1.72 -11.04
N TRP A 194 37.10 -0.67 -10.81
CA TRP A 194 35.73 -0.52 -11.25
C TRP A 194 35.51 0.82 -11.92
N ARG A 195 34.64 0.83 -12.91
CA ARG A 195 34.04 2.01 -13.53
C ARG A 195 32.67 2.23 -12.90
N VAL A 196 32.54 3.31 -12.15
CA VAL A 196 31.33 3.70 -11.42
C VAL A 196 30.69 4.92 -12.09
N PRO A 197 29.37 4.92 -12.37
CA PRO A 197 28.70 6.10 -12.94
C PRO A 197 28.91 7.36 -12.09
N PHE A 198 29.25 8.47 -12.74
CA PHE A 198 29.33 9.76 -12.05
C PHE A 198 27.91 10.30 -11.82
N GLN A 199 27.48 10.31 -10.56
CA GLN A 199 26.18 10.82 -10.13
C GLN A 199 26.35 12.10 -9.28
N PRO A 200 26.26 13.30 -9.89
CA PRO A 200 26.44 14.57 -9.19
C PRO A 200 25.54 14.76 -7.96
N ASP A 201 24.28 14.36 -8.06
CA ASP A 201 23.29 14.64 -7.02
C ASP A 201 23.57 13.83 -5.74
N ALA A 202 23.95 12.55 -5.87
CA ALA A 202 24.34 11.68 -4.76
C ALA A 202 25.61 12.19 -4.06
N LEU A 203 26.57 12.72 -4.84
CA LEU A 203 27.86 13.20 -4.34
C LEU A 203 27.79 14.58 -3.66
N LYS A 204 26.67 15.28 -3.78
CA LYS A 204 26.55 16.68 -3.37
C LYS A 204 26.74 16.85 -1.86
N GLY A 205 27.70 17.70 -1.49
CA GLY A 205 27.96 18.08 -0.10
C GLY A 205 28.91 17.14 0.65
N GLN A 206 29.23 15.98 0.08
CA GLN A 206 30.20 15.04 0.62
C GLN A 206 31.64 15.60 0.54
N LYS A 207 32.54 15.07 1.36
CA LYS A 207 33.98 15.32 1.25
C LYS A 207 34.65 14.06 0.69
N THR A 208 35.55 14.26 -0.26
CA THR A 208 36.33 13.15 -0.83
C THR A 208 37.28 12.58 0.22
N LEU A 209 37.27 11.25 0.38
CA LEU A 209 38.20 10.53 1.26
C LEU A 209 39.50 10.14 0.51
N ALA A 210 39.39 9.94 -0.80
CA ALA A 210 40.49 9.68 -1.71
C ALA A 210 40.39 10.60 -2.94
N ASP A 211 41.42 10.58 -3.79
CA ASP A 211 41.38 11.27 -5.07
C ASP A 211 40.31 10.66 -5.97
N MET A 212 39.44 11.50 -6.55
CA MET A 212 38.50 11.08 -7.57
C MET A 212 39.22 11.06 -8.91
N ILE A 213 39.21 9.90 -9.55
CA ILE A 213 39.89 9.67 -10.82
C ILE A 213 38.85 9.44 -11.90
N ASP A 214 38.97 10.13 -13.03
CA ASP A 214 38.14 9.88 -14.20
C ASP A 214 38.46 8.51 -14.81
N ALA A 215 37.45 7.66 -14.97
CA ALA A 215 37.61 6.33 -15.53
C ALA A 215 38.01 6.33 -17.02
N ASP A 216 37.72 7.41 -17.77
CA ASP A 216 38.03 7.51 -19.20
C ASP A 216 39.47 7.99 -19.45
N THR A 217 39.95 8.95 -18.65
CA THR A 217 41.24 9.61 -18.86
C THR A 217 42.33 9.14 -17.88
N GLY A 218 41.95 8.60 -16.72
CA GLY A 218 42.86 8.28 -15.62
C GLY A 218 43.39 9.51 -14.88
N GLU A 219 42.90 10.71 -15.19
CA GLU A 219 43.30 11.94 -14.52
C GLU A 219 42.56 12.14 -13.20
N VAL A 220 43.24 12.73 -12.21
CA VAL A 220 42.62 13.16 -10.96
C VAL A 220 41.71 14.37 -11.24
N VAL A 221 40.41 14.18 -11.12
CA VAL A 221 39.41 15.24 -11.31
C VAL A 221 39.09 16.01 -10.04
N VAL A 222 39.25 15.37 -8.87
CA VAL A 222 39.12 16.01 -7.56
C VAL A 222 40.12 15.41 -6.59
N GLU A 223 40.97 16.24 -6.01
CA GLU A 223 41.91 15.83 -4.96
C GLU A 223 41.16 15.48 -3.65
N THR A 224 41.75 14.59 -2.86
CA THR A 224 41.27 14.19 -1.53
C THR A 224 41.03 15.38 -0.60
N GLY A 225 40.03 15.26 0.28
CA GLY A 225 39.65 16.25 1.28
C GLY A 225 38.82 17.43 0.75
N LYS A 226 38.60 17.53 -0.56
CA LYS A 226 37.78 18.60 -1.15
C LYS A 226 36.29 18.32 -0.94
N LYS A 227 35.54 19.40 -0.69
CA LYS A 227 34.07 19.34 -0.59
C LYS A 227 33.44 19.39 -1.97
N LEU A 228 32.56 18.45 -2.25
CA LEU A 228 31.82 18.35 -3.51
C LEU A 228 30.68 19.37 -3.55
N THR A 229 31.02 20.60 -3.94
CA THR A 229 30.04 21.68 -4.09
C THR A 229 29.24 21.51 -5.38
N PRO A 230 27.99 22.01 -5.45
CA PRO A 230 27.18 21.95 -6.67
C PRO A 230 27.87 22.58 -7.89
N ARG A 231 28.66 23.65 -7.66
CA ARG A 231 29.44 24.30 -8.72
C ARG A 231 30.53 23.39 -9.27
N LEU A 232 31.30 22.72 -8.39
CA LEU A 232 32.37 21.81 -8.79
C LEU A 232 31.80 20.64 -9.58
N LEU A 233 30.76 20.00 -9.06
CA LEU A 233 30.11 18.84 -9.70
C LEU A 233 29.56 19.19 -11.08
N ARG A 234 28.93 20.37 -11.23
CA ARG A 234 28.48 20.87 -12.53
C ARG A 234 29.64 21.12 -13.49
N GLN A 235 30.75 21.68 -13.02
CA GLN A 235 31.94 21.87 -13.85
C GLN A 235 32.54 20.55 -14.34
N LEU A 236 32.53 19.50 -13.51
CA LEU A 236 32.98 18.17 -13.92
C LEU A 236 32.05 17.57 -14.97
N GLN A 237 30.74 17.72 -14.79
CA GLN A 237 29.73 17.29 -15.75
C GLN A 237 29.86 18.05 -17.09
N ASP A 238 30.03 19.37 -17.05
CA ASP A 238 30.20 20.21 -18.25
C ASP A 238 31.51 19.88 -19.00
N LYS A 239 32.54 19.40 -18.29
CA LYS A 239 33.78 18.87 -18.88
C LYS A 239 33.63 17.46 -19.45
N GLY A 240 32.47 16.83 -19.29
CA GLY A 240 32.16 15.53 -19.87
C GLY A 240 32.51 14.33 -18.99
N LEU A 241 32.75 14.52 -17.69
CA LEU A 241 32.98 13.40 -16.77
C LEU A 241 31.73 12.50 -16.70
N LYS A 242 31.91 11.21 -17.02
CA LYS A 242 30.82 10.21 -17.05
C LYS A 242 30.96 9.13 -16.00
N ALA A 243 32.17 8.76 -15.65
CA ALA A 243 32.43 7.69 -14.71
C ALA A 243 33.71 7.93 -13.93
N LEU A 244 33.75 7.36 -12.72
CA LEU A 244 34.87 7.42 -11.81
C LEU A 244 35.50 6.04 -11.69
N LYS A 245 36.81 6.02 -11.45
CA LYS A 245 37.53 4.80 -11.10
C LYS A 245 37.37 4.53 -9.61
N ALA A 246 37.01 3.30 -9.27
CA ALA A 246 36.88 2.82 -7.90
C ALA A 246 37.69 1.54 -7.69
N THR A 247 38.08 1.30 -6.45
CA THR A 247 38.75 0.08 -5.98
C THR A 247 37.72 -0.88 -5.38
N ASP A 248 38.11 -2.12 -5.10
CA ASP A 248 37.24 -3.08 -4.39
C ASP A 248 36.82 -2.56 -3.01
N ASP A 249 37.73 -1.85 -2.31
CA ASP A 249 37.46 -1.27 -0.99
C ASP A 249 36.38 -0.18 -1.04
N ASP A 250 36.29 0.56 -2.16
CA ASP A 250 35.26 1.60 -2.37
C ASP A 250 33.86 1.02 -2.58
N LEU A 251 33.76 -0.27 -2.93
CA LEU A 251 32.49 -0.96 -3.12
C LEU A 251 31.92 -1.49 -1.80
N TYR A 252 32.74 -1.66 -0.75
CA TYR A 252 32.28 -2.28 0.48
C TYR A 252 31.25 -1.43 1.24
N GLY A 253 30.21 -2.08 1.75
CA GLY A 253 29.09 -1.44 2.44
C GLY A 253 27.96 -0.95 1.51
N ASN A 254 28.15 -1.07 0.19
CA ASN A 254 27.05 -0.95 -0.77
C ASN A 254 26.25 -2.27 -0.83
N TYR A 255 25.08 -2.24 -1.45
CA TYR A 255 24.15 -3.38 -1.48
C TYR A 255 23.79 -3.75 -2.91
N LEU A 256 23.65 -5.05 -3.18
CA LEU A 256 23.23 -5.56 -4.47
C LEU A 256 21.78 -5.18 -4.77
N ALA A 257 21.51 -4.76 -6.01
CA ALA A 257 20.17 -4.38 -6.43
C ALA A 257 19.36 -5.55 -7.02
N GLU A 258 20.02 -6.60 -7.47
CA GLU A 258 19.43 -7.74 -8.19
C GLU A 258 20.05 -9.04 -7.69
N ASP A 259 19.34 -10.15 -7.87
CA ASP A 259 19.88 -11.48 -7.54
C ASP A 259 21.03 -11.86 -8.47
N VAL A 260 22.03 -12.54 -7.91
CA VAL A 260 23.20 -13.02 -8.66
C VAL A 260 23.01 -14.49 -8.95
N VAL A 261 22.43 -14.80 -10.10
CA VAL A 261 21.96 -16.15 -10.43
C VAL A 261 22.66 -16.76 -11.63
N ASN A 262 22.93 -18.06 -11.55
CA ASN A 262 23.29 -18.84 -12.72
C ASN A 262 22.01 -19.15 -13.52
N ILE A 263 21.86 -18.51 -14.68
CA ILE A 263 20.66 -18.67 -15.53
C ILE A 263 20.50 -20.12 -16.05
N GLU A 264 21.59 -20.88 -16.19
CA GLU A 264 21.54 -22.25 -16.70
C GLU A 264 21.11 -23.26 -15.63
N THR A 265 21.57 -23.09 -14.38
CA THR A 265 21.31 -24.04 -13.28
C THR A 265 20.19 -23.59 -12.35
N GLY A 266 19.85 -22.30 -12.34
CA GLY A 266 18.96 -21.67 -11.36
C GLY A 266 19.57 -21.52 -9.97
N GLU A 267 20.89 -21.75 -9.83
CA GLU A 267 21.59 -21.54 -8.57
C GLU A 267 21.72 -20.05 -8.26
N ILE A 268 21.30 -19.65 -7.06
CA ILE A 268 21.44 -18.28 -6.56
C ILE A 268 22.75 -18.20 -5.77
N TYR A 269 23.68 -17.36 -6.23
CA TYR A 269 24.96 -17.13 -5.56
C TYR A 269 24.84 -16.08 -4.45
N LEU A 270 24.09 -15.01 -4.68
CA LEU A 270 23.80 -13.91 -3.76
C LEU A 270 22.38 -13.39 -4.03
N GLU A 271 21.71 -12.90 -2.99
CA GLU A 271 20.35 -12.36 -3.08
C GLU A 271 20.38 -10.82 -3.20
N ALA A 272 19.35 -10.25 -3.83
CA ALA A 272 19.15 -8.81 -3.87
C ALA A 272 19.03 -8.25 -2.44
N GLY A 273 19.76 -7.17 -2.17
CA GLY A 273 19.89 -6.60 -0.82
C GLY A 273 21.03 -7.16 0.02
N ASP A 274 21.79 -8.15 -0.46
CA ASP A 274 23.04 -8.56 0.19
C ASP A 274 24.08 -7.43 0.16
N GLU A 275 24.82 -7.27 1.27
CA GLU A 275 25.92 -6.32 1.39
C GLU A 275 27.13 -6.79 0.57
N ILE A 276 27.74 -5.86 -0.17
CA ILE A 276 29.01 -6.07 -0.84
C ILE A 276 30.12 -5.94 0.22
N ASP A 277 30.79 -7.04 0.52
CA ASP A 277 31.86 -7.11 1.50
C ASP A 277 33.03 -7.98 1.03
N LYS A 278 34.02 -8.21 1.90
CA LYS A 278 35.21 -9.01 1.60
C LYS A 278 34.92 -10.49 1.33
N LYS A 279 33.70 -10.97 1.58
CA LYS A 279 33.25 -12.35 1.36
C LYS A 279 32.35 -12.46 0.14
N THR A 280 31.44 -11.52 -0.07
CA THR A 280 30.46 -11.56 -1.17
C THR A 280 31.07 -11.13 -2.50
N LEU A 281 31.96 -10.13 -2.52
CA LEU A 281 32.58 -9.65 -3.76
C LEU A 281 33.42 -10.74 -4.48
N PRO A 282 34.25 -11.55 -3.80
CA PRO A 282 34.93 -12.67 -4.46
C PRO A 282 33.99 -13.72 -5.04
N VAL A 283 32.86 -14.01 -4.37
CA VAL A 283 31.85 -14.96 -4.88
C VAL A 283 31.28 -14.45 -6.20
N PHE A 284 30.89 -13.18 -6.24
CA PHE A 284 30.40 -12.50 -7.44
C PHE A 284 31.38 -12.60 -8.62
N LEU A 285 32.65 -12.27 -8.38
CA LEU A 285 33.71 -12.32 -9.39
C LEU A 285 34.00 -13.76 -9.85
N SER A 286 34.00 -14.72 -8.92
CA SER A 286 34.23 -16.14 -9.23
C SER A 286 33.14 -16.76 -10.09
N ALA A 287 31.90 -16.23 -10.00
CA ALA A 287 30.78 -16.62 -10.83
C ALA A 287 30.84 -16.00 -12.25
N GLY A 288 31.87 -15.22 -12.57
CA GLY A 288 32.12 -14.68 -13.91
C GLY A 288 31.37 -13.37 -14.22
N PHE A 289 30.76 -12.75 -13.22
CA PHE A 289 30.07 -11.48 -13.41
C PHE A 289 31.07 -10.30 -13.36
N HIS A 290 30.94 -9.41 -14.34
CA HIS A 290 31.79 -8.21 -14.49
C HIS A 290 31.01 -6.91 -14.36
N GLN A 291 29.71 -6.98 -14.08
CA GLN A 291 28.85 -5.82 -13.90
C GLN A 291 28.00 -6.04 -12.66
N ILE A 292 28.11 -5.16 -11.67
CA ILE A 292 27.36 -5.24 -10.42
C ILE A 292 26.27 -4.16 -10.44
N PRO A 293 24.98 -4.53 -10.42
CA PRO A 293 23.89 -3.62 -10.11
C PRO A 293 23.93 -3.27 -8.61
N VAL A 294 24.18 -2.00 -8.29
CA VAL A 294 24.32 -1.50 -6.91
C VAL A 294 23.18 -0.56 -6.59
N LEU A 295 22.57 -0.70 -5.41
CA LEU A 295 21.54 0.23 -4.93
C LEU A 295 22.14 1.61 -4.63
N ASP A 296 21.51 2.66 -5.14
CA ASP A 296 21.88 4.04 -4.83
C ASP A 296 21.29 4.42 -3.46
N ILE A 297 22.08 4.21 -2.39
CA ILE A 297 21.68 4.51 -1.02
C ILE A 297 22.43 5.75 -0.52
N ASP A 298 21.68 6.77 -0.13
CA ASP A 298 22.23 7.92 0.58
C ASP A 298 22.56 7.50 2.02
N HIS A 299 23.83 7.28 2.34
CA HIS A 299 24.31 7.08 3.71
C HIS A 299 24.27 8.42 4.49
N ILE A 300 23.07 8.88 4.86
CA ILE A 300 22.85 10.09 5.66
C ILE A 300 23.07 9.83 7.15
#